data_AF-A0A4R6M120-F1
#
_entry.id   AF-A0A4R6M120-F1
#
_cell.length_a   1.000
_cell.length_b   1.000
_cell.length_c   1.000
_cell.angle_alpha   90.00
_cell.angle_beta   90.00
_cell.angle_gamma   90.00
#
_symmetry.space_group_name_H-M   'P 1'
#
loop_
_entity.id
_entity.type
_entity.pdbx_description
1 polymer ?
#
loop_
_entity_poly.entity_id
_entity_poly.type
_entity_poly.pdbx_seq_one_letter_code
_entity_poly.pdbx_strand_id
1 'polypeptide(L)'
;MENYIKKYFELIEKNLNYHLNNPQFTLEEKEKISIRLELINELKTNISWQFKSTESKQASRIQHLATLRKIDAMPKFIRKQELTINIYEKIKLTFPYLEAINSILNDEIIEFVNNLCENIDLSGYSYEKEFPKSNETRKVFKSFFEVTKSAQGNSVMFRECYEKIESLYNELIKLSEIN
;
A
#
# COMPACT_ATOMS: atom_id res chain seq x y z
N MET A 1 14.55 10.78 -14.52
CA MET A 1 15.00 10.66 -13.11
C MET A 1 15.31 9.20 -12.75
N GLU A 2 14.38 8.27 -12.97
CA GLU A 2 14.59 6.82 -12.74
C GLU A 2 15.85 6.24 -13.42
N ASN A 3 16.06 6.48 -14.71
CA ASN A 3 17.25 6.02 -15.44
C ASN A 3 18.58 6.54 -14.85
N TYR A 4 18.57 7.73 -14.24
CA TYR A 4 19.77 8.28 -13.59
C TYR A 4 20.06 7.55 -12.28
N ILE A 5 19.02 7.33 -11.46
CA ILE A 5 19.12 6.59 -10.21
C ILE A 5 19.58 5.15 -10.47
N LYS A 6 19.03 4.49 -11.51
CA LYS A 6 19.44 3.14 -11.92
C LYS A 6 20.92 3.07 -12.30
N LYS A 7 21.39 3.99 -13.16
CA LYS A 7 22.80 4.08 -13.56
C LYS A 7 23.73 4.35 -12.37
N TYR A 8 23.28 5.15 -11.41
CA TYR A 8 24.04 5.43 -10.19
C TYR A 8 24.21 4.17 -9.33
N PHE A 9 23.14 3.39 -9.12
CA PHE A 9 23.24 2.11 -8.42
C PHE A 9 24.13 1.10 -9.15
N GLU A 10 24.02 1.00 -10.47
CA GLU A 10 24.90 0.14 -11.29
C GLU A 10 26.38 0.53 -11.16
N LEU A 11 26.69 1.84 -11.12
CA LEU A 11 28.05 2.33 -10.91
C LEU A 11 28.59 1.95 -9.52
N ILE A 12 27.80 2.15 -8.47
CA ILE A 12 28.22 1.80 -7.10
C ILE A 12 28.40 0.29 -6.97
N GLU A 13 27.44 -0.52 -7.44
CA GLU A 13 27.54 -1.98 -7.41
C GLU A 13 28.81 -2.47 -8.12
N LYS A 14 29.11 -1.91 -9.30
CA LYS A 14 30.33 -2.25 -10.04
C LYS A 14 31.59 -1.91 -9.25
N ASN A 15 31.64 -0.74 -8.61
CA ASN A 15 32.80 -0.31 -7.82
C ASN A 15 32.98 -1.18 -6.56
N LEU A 16 31.91 -1.47 -5.83
CA LEU A 16 32.00 -2.30 -4.62
C LEU A 16 32.38 -3.75 -4.94
N ASN A 17 31.82 -4.33 -6.01
CA ASN A 17 32.23 -5.65 -6.48
C ASN A 17 33.69 -5.70 -6.93
N TYR A 18 34.19 -4.63 -7.55
CA TYR A 18 35.62 -4.52 -7.88
C TYR A 18 36.50 -4.55 -6.62
N HIS A 19 36.13 -3.82 -5.56
CA HIS A 19 36.88 -3.80 -4.31
C HIS A 19 36.81 -5.14 -3.55
N LEU A 20 35.68 -5.84 -3.58
CA LEU A 20 35.54 -7.18 -2.98
C LEU A 20 36.48 -8.23 -3.58
N ASN A 21 36.62 -8.18 -4.91
CA ASN A 21 37.48 -9.11 -5.64
C ASN A 21 38.95 -8.70 -5.64
N ASN A 22 39.28 -7.51 -5.14
CA ASN A 22 40.65 -7.05 -5.09
C ASN A 22 41.40 -7.74 -3.91
N PRO A 23 42.54 -8.40 -4.17
CA PRO A 23 43.31 -9.12 -3.14
C PRO A 23 44.01 -8.21 -2.14
N GLN A 24 44.09 -6.89 -2.40
CA GLN A 24 44.74 -5.93 -1.51
C GLN A 24 43.91 -5.55 -0.27
N PHE A 25 42.61 -5.85 -0.27
CA PHE A 25 41.75 -5.60 0.89
C PHE A 25 41.78 -6.77 1.87
N THR A 26 41.80 -6.44 3.15
CA THR A 26 41.70 -7.39 4.26
C THR A 26 40.31 -8.03 4.31
N LEU A 27 40.18 -9.15 5.05
CA LEU A 27 38.91 -9.84 5.24
C LEU A 27 37.85 -8.93 5.89
N GLU A 28 38.24 -8.15 6.90
CA GLU A 28 37.34 -7.22 7.61
C GLU A 28 36.83 -6.10 6.69
N GLU A 29 37.69 -5.57 5.82
CA GLU A 29 37.28 -4.57 4.82
C GLU A 29 36.30 -5.16 3.81
N LYS A 30 36.53 -6.41 3.38
CA LYS A 30 35.62 -7.12 2.48
C LYS A 30 34.26 -7.37 3.13
N GLU A 31 34.22 -7.73 4.40
CA GLU A 31 32.97 -7.88 5.15
C GLU A 31 32.18 -6.56 5.19
N LYS A 32 32.85 -5.44 5.48
CA LYS A 32 32.22 -4.10 5.43
C LYS A 32 31.68 -3.76 4.03
N ILE A 33 32.38 -4.14 2.97
CA ILE A 33 31.94 -3.94 1.59
C ILE A 33 30.72 -4.82 1.27
N SER A 34 30.71 -6.08 1.71
CA SER A 34 29.56 -6.99 1.55
C SER A 34 28.31 -6.42 2.21
N ILE A 35 28.40 -5.95 3.46
CA ILE A 35 27.28 -5.31 4.17
C ILE A 35 26.78 -4.08 3.39
N ARG A 36 27.69 -3.26 2.86
CA ARG A 36 27.30 -2.10 2.03
C ARG A 36 26.58 -2.51 0.75
N LEU A 37 26.99 -3.59 0.09
CA LEU A 37 26.29 -4.13 -1.07
C LEU A 37 24.88 -4.61 -0.71
N GLU A 38 24.71 -5.30 0.42
CA GLU A 38 23.39 -5.73 0.89
C GLU A 38 22.46 -4.52 1.10
N LEU A 39 22.94 -3.49 1.79
CA LEU A 39 22.19 -2.25 2.00
C LEU A 39 21.83 -1.55 0.69
N ILE A 40 22.74 -1.53 -0.28
CA ILE A 40 22.48 -0.95 -1.61
C ILE A 40 21.42 -1.75 -2.36
N ASN A 41 21.48 -3.07 -2.32
CA ASN A 41 20.49 -3.93 -2.96
C ASN A 41 19.10 -3.76 -2.35
N GLU A 42 19.02 -3.61 -1.02
CA GLU A 42 17.78 -3.30 -0.32
C GLU A 42 17.23 -1.93 -0.75
N LEU A 43 18.06 -0.89 -0.73
CA LEU A 43 17.68 0.46 -1.17
C LEU A 43 17.20 0.47 -2.63
N LYS A 44 17.91 -0.22 -3.52
CA LYS A 44 17.56 -0.35 -4.93
C LYS A 44 16.21 -1.05 -5.10
N THR A 45 15.95 -2.10 -4.31
CA THR A 45 14.65 -2.80 -4.31
C THR A 45 13.53 -1.89 -3.85
N ASN A 46 13.73 -1.17 -2.74
CA ASN A 46 12.76 -0.22 -2.19
C ASN A 46 12.46 0.93 -3.15
N ILE A 47 13.48 1.50 -3.79
CA ILE A 47 13.32 2.57 -4.76
C ILE A 47 12.64 2.07 -6.04
N SER A 48 13.04 0.90 -6.54
CA SER A 48 12.40 0.26 -7.70
C SER A 48 10.91 0.04 -7.45
N TRP A 49 10.55 -0.36 -6.23
CA TRP A 49 9.15 -0.46 -5.82
C TRP A 49 8.41 0.87 -5.93
N GLN A 50 9.02 1.99 -5.48
CA GLN A 50 8.36 3.30 -5.53
C GLN A 50 8.05 3.76 -6.95
N PHE A 51 8.84 3.36 -7.94
CA PHE A 51 8.62 3.69 -9.35
C PHE A 51 7.57 2.80 -10.05
N LYS A 52 7.10 1.71 -9.42
CA LYS A 52 6.03 0.89 -9.98
C LYS A 52 4.71 1.65 -10.03
N SER A 53 3.91 1.42 -11.07
CA SER A 53 2.52 1.88 -11.12
C SER A 53 1.68 1.21 -10.02
N THR A 54 0.55 1.81 -9.67
CA THR A 54 -0.42 1.24 -8.72
C THR A 54 -0.83 -0.19 -9.10
N GLU A 55 -1.09 -0.45 -10.38
CA GLU A 55 -1.47 -1.77 -10.88
C GLU A 55 -0.32 -2.77 -10.73
N SER A 56 0.91 -2.34 -11.02
CA SER A 56 2.11 -3.18 -10.88
C SER A 56 2.40 -3.50 -9.41
N LYS A 57 2.21 -2.54 -8.49
CA LYS A 57 2.30 -2.77 -7.04
C LYS A 57 1.26 -3.78 -6.59
N GLN A 58 0.00 -3.64 -7.01
CA GLN A 58 -1.07 -4.56 -6.65
C GLN A 58 -0.84 -5.98 -7.20
N ALA A 59 -0.45 -6.11 -8.46
CA ALA A 59 -0.08 -7.40 -9.05
C ALA A 59 1.07 -8.08 -8.27
N SER A 60 2.07 -7.29 -7.85
CA SER A 60 3.19 -7.77 -7.04
C SER A 60 2.73 -8.27 -5.67
N ARG A 61 1.75 -7.61 -5.02
CA ARG A 61 1.17 -8.07 -3.74
C ARG A 61 0.41 -9.38 -3.88
N ILE A 62 -0.34 -9.55 -4.98
CA ILE A 62 -1.07 -10.79 -5.28
C ILE A 62 -0.09 -11.94 -5.53
N GLN A 63 0.98 -11.70 -6.29
CA GLN A 63 2.05 -12.67 -6.48
C GLN A 63 2.71 -13.05 -5.16
N HIS A 64 2.97 -12.06 -4.29
CA HIS A 64 3.53 -12.31 -2.96
C HIS A 64 2.59 -13.15 -2.10
N LEU A 65 1.28 -12.87 -2.09
CA LEU A 65 0.28 -13.70 -1.42
C LEU A 65 0.31 -15.15 -1.93
N ALA A 66 0.42 -15.36 -3.24
CA ALA A 66 0.54 -16.69 -3.81
C ALA A 66 1.82 -17.40 -3.32
N THR A 67 2.95 -16.69 -3.21
CA THR A 67 4.18 -17.23 -2.62
C THR A 67 3.99 -17.58 -1.15
N LEU A 68 3.38 -16.72 -0.34
CA LEU A 68 3.10 -16.98 1.09
C LEU A 68 2.27 -18.25 1.28
N ARG A 69 1.25 -18.46 0.43
CA ARG A 69 0.43 -19.67 0.42
C ARG A 69 1.22 -20.92 0.01
N LYS A 70 2.16 -20.80 -0.93
CA LYS A 70 3.00 -21.92 -1.39
C LYS A 70 4.00 -22.40 -0.35
N ILE A 71 4.50 -21.50 0.49
CA ILE A 71 5.48 -21.80 1.54
C ILE A 71 4.82 -22.12 2.88
N ASP A 72 3.49 -22.28 2.91
CA ASP A 72 2.70 -22.51 4.12
C ASP A 72 3.01 -21.50 5.26
N ALA A 73 3.12 -20.22 4.90
CA ALA A 73 3.32 -19.15 5.88
C ALA A 73 2.18 -19.13 6.92
N MET A 74 2.43 -18.57 8.10
CA MET A 74 1.42 -18.56 9.17
C MET A 74 0.09 -17.96 8.67
N PRO A 75 -1.07 -18.58 8.99
CA PRO A 75 -2.38 -18.13 8.50
C PRO A 75 -2.68 -16.64 8.78
N LYS A 76 -2.17 -16.10 9.90
CA LYS A 76 -2.31 -14.68 10.25
C LYS A 76 -1.67 -13.75 9.20
N PHE A 77 -0.51 -14.10 8.65
CA PHE A 77 0.16 -13.29 7.63
C PHE A 77 -0.56 -13.36 6.29
N ILE A 78 -0.99 -14.56 5.88
CA ILE A 78 -1.79 -14.77 4.67
C ILE A 78 -3.07 -13.94 4.74
N ARG A 79 -3.82 -14.04 5.86
CA ARG A 79 -5.05 -13.29 6.06
C ARG A 79 -4.81 -11.77 6.05
N LYS A 80 -3.76 -11.27 6.71
CA LYS A 80 -3.45 -9.84 6.70
C LYS A 80 -3.14 -9.33 5.28
N GLN A 81 -2.41 -10.12 4.50
CA GLN A 81 -2.09 -9.79 3.11
C GLN A 81 -3.34 -9.78 2.23
N GLU A 82 -4.23 -10.76 2.37
CA GLU A 82 -5.53 -10.80 1.67
C GLU A 82 -6.37 -9.56 1.96
N LEU A 83 -6.49 -9.19 3.24
CA LEU A 83 -7.24 -8.01 3.66
C LEU A 83 -6.66 -6.72 3.07
N THR A 84 -5.32 -6.61 3.04
CA THR A 84 -4.61 -5.47 2.44
C THR A 84 -4.94 -5.33 0.95
N ILE A 85 -4.87 -6.45 0.20
CA ILE A 85 -5.18 -6.48 -1.23
C ILE A 85 -6.64 -6.05 -1.46
N ASN A 86 -7.56 -6.65 -0.71
CA ASN A 86 -8.99 -6.41 -0.86
C ASN A 86 -9.37 -4.96 -0.55
N ILE A 87 -8.86 -4.39 0.54
CA ILE A 87 -9.22 -3.01 0.92
C ILE A 87 -8.64 -1.99 -0.07
N TYR A 88 -7.42 -2.23 -0.56
CA TYR A 88 -6.81 -1.36 -1.56
C TYR A 88 -7.65 -1.32 -2.84
N GLU A 89 -8.08 -2.48 -3.35
CA GLU A 89 -8.98 -2.56 -4.50
C GLU A 89 -10.35 -1.93 -4.22
N LYS A 90 -10.92 -2.20 -3.04
CA LYS A 90 -12.22 -1.65 -2.65
C LYS A 90 -12.19 -0.12 -2.65
N ILE A 91 -11.15 0.47 -2.08
CA ILE A 91 -10.95 1.92 -2.07
C ILE A 91 -10.87 2.45 -3.50
N LYS A 92 -10.00 1.88 -4.35
CA LYS A 92 -9.83 2.33 -5.74
C LYS A 92 -11.11 2.22 -6.57
N LEU A 93 -11.93 1.21 -6.33
CA LEU A 93 -13.23 1.06 -6.97
C LEU A 93 -14.26 2.08 -6.46
N THR A 94 -14.20 2.46 -5.18
CA THR A 94 -15.15 3.40 -4.57
C THR A 94 -14.79 4.87 -4.85
N PHE A 95 -13.52 5.17 -5.17
CA PHE A 95 -13.03 6.54 -5.41
C PHE A 95 -13.92 7.39 -6.35
N PRO A 96 -14.28 6.92 -7.57
CA PRO A 96 -15.10 7.71 -8.47
C PRO A 96 -16.48 8.06 -7.90
N TYR A 97 -17.02 7.22 -7.02
CA TYR A 97 -18.32 7.45 -6.38
C TYR A 97 -18.22 8.49 -5.25
N LEU A 98 -17.11 8.53 -4.52
CA LEU A 98 -16.84 9.58 -3.53
C LEU A 98 -16.72 10.95 -4.20
N GLU A 99 -16.05 11.02 -5.36
CA GLU A 99 -15.92 12.25 -6.14
C GLU A 99 -17.25 12.69 -6.75
N ALA A 100 -18.07 11.73 -7.22
CA ALA A 100 -19.36 12.01 -7.83
C ALA A 100 -20.40 12.54 -6.81
N ILE A 101 -20.39 12.02 -5.58
CA ILE A 101 -21.27 12.53 -4.53
C ILE A 101 -20.54 13.64 -3.78
N ASN A 102 -20.71 14.90 -4.21
CA ASN A 102 -20.32 16.10 -3.47
C ASN A 102 -18.95 15.98 -2.76
N SER A 103 -17.87 16.03 -3.56
CA SER A 103 -16.50 15.87 -3.09
C SER A 103 -16.17 16.71 -1.85
N ILE A 104 -16.64 17.95 -1.78
CA ILE A 104 -16.39 18.87 -0.65
C ILE A 104 -16.88 18.29 0.69
N LEU A 105 -18.04 17.63 0.72
CA LEU A 105 -18.57 17.01 1.95
C LEU A 105 -17.88 15.68 2.28
N ASN A 106 -17.22 15.08 1.31
CA ASN A 106 -16.52 13.80 1.42
C ASN A 106 -15.00 13.94 1.45
N ASP A 107 -14.46 15.17 1.49
CA ASP A 107 -13.02 15.44 1.46
C ASP A 107 -12.27 14.70 2.58
N GLU A 108 -12.84 14.65 3.78
CA GLU A 108 -12.25 13.89 4.90
C GLU A 108 -12.18 12.38 4.61
N ILE A 109 -13.19 11.82 3.93
CA ILE A 109 -13.20 10.41 3.53
C ILE A 109 -12.14 10.16 2.46
N ILE A 110 -12.08 11.04 1.45
CA ILE A 110 -11.13 10.98 0.35
C ILE A 110 -9.69 11.04 0.88
N GLU A 111 -9.39 11.99 1.77
CA GLU A 111 -8.07 12.13 2.41
C GLU A 111 -7.74 10.87 3.22
N PHE A 112 -8.68 10.40 4.04
CA PHE A 112 -8.49 9.21 4.88
C PHE A 112 -8.15 7.96 4.05
N VAL A 113 -8.89 7.70 2.97
CA VAL A 113 -8.65 6.50 2.15
C VAL A 113 -7.44 6.64 1.23
N ASN A 114 -7.10 7.85 0.77
CA ASN A 114 -5.83 8.13 0.08
C ASN A 114 -4.64 7.83 0.98
N ASN A 115 -4.64 8.36 2.20
CA ASN A 115 -3.58 8.11 3.18
C ASN A 115 -3.41 6.62 3.46
N LEU A 116 -4.50 5.85 3.53
CA LEU A 116 -4.41 4.40 3.68
C LEU A 116 -3.77 3.73 2.45
N CYS A 117 -4.21 4.09 1.24
CA CYS A 117 -3.59 3.59 0.00
C CYS A 117 -2.10 3.93 -0.09
N GLU A 118 -1.71 5.15 0.25
CA GLU A 118 -0.31 5.60 0.26
C GLU A 118 0.52 4.78 1.25
N ASN A 119 0.01 4.57 2.46
CA ASN A 119 0.69 3.74 3.45
C ASN A 119 0.88 2.29 2.97
N ILE A 120 -0.10 1.73 2.27
CA ILE A 120 -0.01 0.41 1.64
C ILE A 120 1.00 0.42 0.47
N ASP A 121 1.06 1.50 -0.31
CA ASP A 121 2.03 1.66 -1.40
C ASP A 121 3.46 1.85 -0.92
N LEU A 122 3.66 2.49 0.23
CA LEU A 122 4.98 2.65 0.84
C LEU A 122 5.49 1.38 1.50
N SER A 123 4.61 0.50 1.99
CA SER A 123 5.00 -0.72 2.72
C SER A 123 5.55 -1.84 1.84
N GLY A 124 5.51 -1.72 0.52
CA GLY A 124 6.04 -2.75 -0.37
C GLY A 124 5.09 -3.94 -0.56
N TYR A 125 5.67 -5.14 -0.50
CA TYR A 125 4.94 -6.40 -0.70
C TYR A 125 3.99 -6.74 0.45
N SER A 126 4.31 -6.33 1.68
CA SER A 126 3.56 -6.64 2.90
C SER A 126 3.17 -5.36 3.64
N TYR A 127 1.91 -5.25 4.05
CA TYR A 127 1.46 -4.15 4.91
C TYR A 127 1.58 -4.55 6.38
N GLU A 128 2.56 -3.98 7.07
CA GLU A 128 2.87 -4.35 8.46
C GLU A 128 2.17 -3.48 9.50
N LYS A 129 1.73 -2.27 9.11
CA LYS A 129 1.01 -1.36 9.99
C LYS A 129 -0.38 -1.91 10.37
N GLU A 130 -0.98 -1.32 11.39
CA GLU A 130 -2.36 -1.63 11.79
C GLU A 130 -3.35 -1.05 10.78
N PHE A 131 -4.51 -1.69 10.64
CA PHE A 131 -5.64 -1.09 9.93
C PHE A 131 -6.30 -0.02 10.79
N PRO A 132 -6.97 0.98 10.19
CA PRO A 132 -7.69 2.01 10.94
C PRO A 132 -8.68 1.42 11.95
N LYS A 133 -8.85 2.10 13.09
CA LYS A 133 -9.77 1.65 14.14
C LYS A 133 -11.22 2.02 13.79
N SER A 134 -12.17 1.26 14.33
CA SER A 134 -13.61 1.49 14.09
C SER A 134 -14.05 2.91 14.43
N ASN A 135 -13.53 3.48 15.52
CA ASN A 135 -13.84 4.85 15.94
C ASN A 135 -13.34 5.90 14.95
N GLU A 136 -12.18 5.69 14.33
CA GLU A 136 -11.63 6.59 13.32
C GLU A 136 -12.49 6.54 12.06
N THR A 137 -12.79 5.33 11.58
CA THR A 137 -13.68 5.11 10.42
C THR A 137 -15.06 5.75 10.65
N ARG A 138 -15.68 5.53 11.82
CA ARG A 138 -16.99 6.12 12.16
C ARG A 138 -16.95 7.64 12.17
N LYS A 139 -15.88 8.23 12.71
CA LYS A 139 -15.72 9.68 12.77
C LYS A 139 -15.65 10.28 11.36
N VAL A 140 -14.82 9.71 10.49
CA VAL A 140 -14.59 10.20 9.13
C VAL A 140 -15.85 10.04 8.25
N PHE A 141 -16.59 8.94 8.39
CA PHE A 141 -17.82 8.71 7.62
C PHE A 141 -19.07 9.40 8.18
N LYS A 142 -18.95 10.10 9.32
CA LYS A 142 -20.10 10.71 10.02
C LYS A 142 -20.87 11.66 9.11
N SER A 143 -20.17 12.60 8.48
CA SER A 143 -20.77 13.60 7.59
C SER A 143 -21.49 12.97 6.40
N PHE A 144 -20.95 11.89 5.84
CA PHE A 144 -21.60 11.14 4.77
C PHE A 144 -22.96 10.59 5.21
N PHE A 145 -23.05 9.96 6.38
CA PHE A 145 -24.32 9.39 6.87
C PHE A 145 -25.31 10.46 7.35
N GLU A 146 -24.82 11.49 8.05
CA GLU A 146 -25.67 12.50 8.70
C GLU A 146 -26.13 13.60 7.77
N VAL A 147 -25.34 13.94 6.74
CA VAL A 147 -25.60 15.09 5.85
C VAL A 147 -25.82 14.61 4.42
N THR A 148 -24.84 13.91 3.84
CA THR A 148 -24.85 13.58 2.41
C THR A 148 -25.95 12.59 2.06
N LYS A 149 -26.06 11.49 2.81
CA LYS A 149 -27.08 10.45 2.62
C LYS A 149 -28.47 10.91 3.09
N SER A 150 -28.55 11.68 4.16
CA SER A 150 -29.83 12.13 4.74
C SER A 150 -30.52 13.20 3.88
N ALA A 151 -29.75 14.09 3.24
CA ALA A 151 -30.28 15.17 2.39
C ALA A 151 -30.92 14.69 1.08
N GLN A 152 -30.81 13.40 0.75
CA GLN A 152 -31.24 12.83 -0.52
C GLN A 152 -32.74 12.59 -0.66
N GLY A 153 -33.47 12.30 0.42
CA GLY A 153 -34.78 11.66 0.28
C GLY A 153 -34.73 10.40 -0.61
N ASN A 154 -35.85 9.97 -1.20
CA ASN A 154 -35.94 8.77 -2.06
C ASN A 154 -35.29 8.92 -3.46
N SER A 155 -34.20 9.70 -3.61
CA SER A 155 -33.57 9.91 -4.92
C SER A 155 -32.89 8.63 -5.42
N VAL A 156 -33.44 8.02 -6.47
CA VAL A 156 -32.93 6.76 -7.05
C VAL A 156 -31.62 6.98 -7.83
N MET A 157 -31.41 8.20 -8.33
CA MET A 157 -30.36 8.54 -9.30
C MET A 157 -28.94 8.26 -8.80
N PHE A 158 -28.69 8.37 -7.49
CA PHE A 158 -27.36 8.22 -6.90
C PHE A 158 -27.25 7.00 -5.98
N ARG A 159 -28.26 6.12 -5.95
CA ARG A 159 -28.34 4.96 -5.05
C ARG A 159 -27.08 4.10 -5.09
N GLU A 160 -26.60 3.76 -6.29
CA GLU A 160 -25.39 2.96 -6.46
C GLU A 160 -24.18 3.62 -5.80
N CYS A 161 -24.05 4.95 -5.91
CA CYS A 161 -22.92 5.66 -5.32
C CYS A 161 -22.92 5.51 -3.78
N TYR A 162 -24.08 5.67 -3.13
CA TYR A 162 -24.20 5.44 -1.68
C TYR A 162 -23.90 3.99 -1.30
N GLU A 163 -24.43 3.02 -2.04
CA GLU A 163 -24.20 1.60 -1.78
C GLU A 163 -22.70 1.25 -1.86
N LYS A 164 -21.97 1.82 -2.83
CA LYS A 164 -20.52 1.61 -2.94
C LYS A 164 -19.73 2.24 -1.79
N ILE A 165 -20.13 3.45 -1.36
CA ILE A 165 -19.50 4.15 -0.23
C ILE A 165 -19.79 3.44 1.10
N GLU A 166 -21.02 3.00 1.32
CA GLU A 166 -21.42 2.20 2.48
C GLU A 166 -20.74 0.85 2.51
N SER A 167 -20.58 0.22 1.35
CA SER A 167 -19.84 -1.03 1.25
C SER A 167 -18.37 -0.84 1.62
N LEU A 168 -17.74 0.27 1.24
CA LEU A 168 -16.39 0.60 1.69
C LEU A 168 -16.34 0.83 3.21
N TYR A 169 -17.26 1.61 3.77
CA TYR A 169 -17.39 1.81 5.21
C TYR A 169 -17.46 0.47 5.96
N ASN A 170 -18.34 -0.43 5.53
CA ASN A 170 -18.53 -1.72 6.18
C ASN A 170 -17.27 -2.59 6.14
N GLU A 171 -16.53 -2.59 5.03
CA GLU A 171 -15.25 -3.30 4.95
C GLU A 171 -14.21 -2.69 5.89
N LEU A 172 -14.11 -1.35 5.97
CA LEU A 172 -13.22 -0.68 6.91
C LEU A 172 -13.55 -0.99 8.38
N ILE A 173 -14.84 -1.10 8.72
CA ILE A 173 -15.27 -1.51 10.06
C ILE A 173 -14.85 -2.96 10.34
N LYS A 174 -15.09 -3.91 9.43
CA LYS A 174 -14.67 -5.31 9.61
C LYS A 174 -13.17 -5.44 9.81
N LEU A 175 -12.35 -4.64 9.11
CA LEU A 175 -10.89 -4.65 9.28
C LEU A 175 -10.47 -4.29 10.70
N SER A 176 -11.17 -3.35 11.31
CA SER A 176 -10.86 -2.89 12.67
C SER A 176 -11.17 -3.93 13.76
N GLU A 177 -11.98 -4.95 13.45
CA GLU A 177 -12.33 -6.05 14.36
C GLU A 177 -11.30 -7.19 14.32
N ILE A 178 -10.32 -7.12 13.42
CA ILE A 178 -9.28 -8.14 13.20
C ILE A 178 -7.94 -7.75 13.87
N ASN A 179 -7.82 -6.48 14.30
CA ASN A 179 -6.72 -6.00 15.14
C ASN A 179 -6.84 -6.56 16.56
#